data_AF-A0A0A7PBA5-F1
#
_entry.id   AF-A0A0A7PBA5-F1
#
_cell.length_a   1.000
_cell.length_b   1.000
_cell.length_c   1.000
_cell.angle_alpha   90.00
_cell.angle_beta   90.00
_cell.angle_gamma   90.00
#
_symmetry.space_group_name_H-M   'P 1'
#
loop_
_entity.id
_entity.type
_entity.pdbx_description
1 polymer ?
#
loop_
_entity_poly.entity_id
_entity_poly.type
_entity_poly.pdbx_seq_one_letter_code
_entity_poly.pdbx_strand_id
1 'polypeptide(L)'
;MPDLDARALLVEALDFFNDHPCFGLRRDRRRTSYQLAARIDAFLAPDKTVLPIVAAARERWLNTHILRIDPDEQTVQRDGDSYWVRAWVRVDAARLADVGAAPIDRYARAVAALPEITRQVLLADFLGEEDFAAIAARLGIATHEVEQHIADALAVIAQALDRP
;
A
#
# COMPACT_ATOMS: atom_id res chain seq x y z
N MET A 1 -10.94 36.52 21.59
CA MET A 1 -11.17 37.01 20.22
C MET A 1 -11.71 35.82 19.46
N PRO A 2 -12.97 35.87 19.00
CA PRO A 2 -13.69 34.65 18.65
C PRO A 2 -13.12 34.14 17.33
N ASP A 3 -12.86 32.84 17.26
CA ASP A 3 -12.24 32.15 16.12
C ASP A 3 -12.95 32.45 14.78
N LEU A 4 -14.24 32.79 14.85
CA LEU A 4 -15.07 33.24 13.74
C LEU A 4 -14.65 34.59 13.15
N ASP A 5 -14.29 35.58 13.99
CA ASP A 5 -13.84 36.90 13.52
C ASP A 5 -12.46 36.79 12.85
N ALA A 6 -11.60 35.92 13.39
CA ALA A 6 -10.30 35.64 12.78
C ALA A 6 -10.45 34.93 11.43
N ARG A 7 -11.38 33.98 11.33
CA ARG A 7 -11.69 33.29 10.07
C ARG A 7 -12.27 34.24 9.02
N ALA A 8 -13.18 35.13 9.42
CA ALA A 8 -13.75 36.15 8.53
C ALA A 8 -12.67 37.10 7.98
N LEU A 9 -11.78 37.59 8.84
CA LEU A 9 -10.64 38.41 8.42
C LEU A 9 -9.67 37.68 7.47
N LEU A 10 -9.50 36.38 7.65
CA LEU A 10 -8.67 35.57 6.75
C LEU A 10 -9.31 35.37 5.38
N VAL A 11 -10.64 35.22 5.31
CA VAL A 11 -11.40 35.17 4.05
C VAL A 11 -11.28 36.51 3.31
N GLU A 12 -11.52 37.63 3.99
CA GLU A 12 -11.38 38.96 3.39
C GLU A 12 -9.96 39.23 2.90
N ALA A 13 -8.94 38.80 3.66
CA ALA A 13 -7.55 38.92 3.26
C ALA A 13 -7.23 38.05 2.04
N LEU A 14 -7.78 36.83 1.96
CA LEU A 14 -7.63 35.93 0.82
C LEU A 14 -8.22 36.55 -0.45
N ASP A 15 -9.43 37.11 -0.37
CA ASP A 15 -10.08 37.80 -1.49
C ASP A 15 -9.22 38.97 -1.98
N PHE A 16 -8.70 39.79 -1.06
CA PHE A 16 -7.78 40.88 -1.38
C PHE A 16 -6.49 40.38 -2.06
N PHE A 17 -5.92 39.26 -1.64
CA PHE A 17 -4.73 38.68 -2.27
C PHE A 17 -5.00 38.13 -3.68
N ASN A 18 -6.21 37.62 -3.92
CA ASN A 18 -6.63 37.09 -5.22
C ASN A 18 -6.94 38.22 -6.22
N ASP A 19 -7.53 39.32 -5.75
CA ASP A 19 -7.85 40.50 -6.57
C ASP A 19 -6.62 41.36 -6.92
N HIS A 20 -5.54 41.24 -6.14
CA HIS A 20 -4.28 41.95 -6.36
C HIS A 20 -3.10 40.97 -6.52
N PRO A 21 -2.86 40.42 -7.73
CA PRO A 21 -1.78 39.48 -7.95
C PRO A 21 -0.39 40.14 -7.85
N CYS A 22 0.59 39.39 -7.34
CA CYS A 22 2.03 39.68 -7.39
C CYS A 22 2.59 40.88 -6.60
N PHE A 23 1.95 41.38 -5.54
CA PHE A 23 2.59 42.39 -4.69
C PHE A 23 3.54 41.77 -3.64
N GLY A 24 4.67 42.43 -3.40
CA GLY A 24 5.67 42.01 -2.44
C GLY A 24 5.23 42.31 -1.00
N LEU A 25 5.29 41.32 -0.12
CA LEU A 25 5.01 41.51 1.29
C LEU A 25 6.12 42.33 1.95
N ARG A 26 5.77 43.40 2.68
CA ARG A 26 6.75 44.31 3.33
C ARG A 26 7.76 43.58 4.23
N ARG A 27 7.34 42.49 4.88
CA ARG A 27 8.15 41.72 5.85
C ARG A 27 9.08 40.70 5.19
N ASP A 28 8.79 40.28 3.95
CA ASP A 28 9.61 39.33 3.20
C ASP A 28 9.39 39.50 1.69
N ARG A 29 10.29 40.28 1.05
CA ARG A 29 10.22 40.61 -0.39
C ARG A 29 10.36 39.40 -1.31
N ARG A 30 10.79 38.23 -0.80
CA ARG A 30 10.95 36.99 -1.58
C ARG A 30 9.68 36.14 -1.59
N ARG A 31 8.73 36.41 -0.70
CA ARG A 31 7.43 35.73 -0.65
C ARG A 31 6.41 36.52 -1.46
N THR A 32 5.81 35.86 -2.45
CA THR A 32 4.72 36.42 -3.25
C THR A 32 3.39 36.32 -2.49
N SER A 33 2.47 37.23 -2.78
CA SER A 33 1.10 37.19 -2.26
C SER A 33 0.44 35.82 -2.46
N TYR A 34 0.73 35.13 -3.57
CA TYR A 34 0.27 33.76 -3.87
C TYR A 34 0.67 32.70 -2.84
N GLN A 35 1.90 32.74 -2.32
CA GLN A 35 2.33 31.78 -1.31
C GLN A 35 1.63 32.01 0.03
N LEU A 36 1.21 33.25 0.29
CA LEU A 36 0.43 33.57 1.48
C LEU A 36 -1.04 33.18 1.29
N ALA A 37 -1.63 33.50 0.13
CA ALA A 37 -2.99 33.09 -0.24
C ALA A 37 -3.17 31.56 -0.13
N ALA A 38 -2.25 30.78 -0.73
CA ALA A 38 -2.31 29.32 -0.66
C ALA A 38 -2.24 28.75 0.76
N ARG A 39 -1.54 29.44 1.68
CA ARG A 39 -1.47 29.03 3.09
C ARG A 39 -2.75 29.37 3.85
N ILE A 40 -3.37 30.49 3.52
CA ILE A 40 -4.66 30.88 4.09
C ILE A 40 -5.75 29.94 3.59
N ASP A 41 -5.77 29.61 2.29
CA ASP A 41 -6.66 28.60 1.72
C ASP A 41 -6.55 27.25 2.44
N ALA A 42 -5.32 26.75 2.63
CA ALA A 42 -5.09 25.49 3.31
C ALA A 42 -5.54 25.51 4.78
N PHE A 43 -5.48 26.67 5.45
CA PHE A 43 -5.94 26.83 6.82
C PHE A 43 -7.47 26.97 6.91
N LEU A 44 -8.11 27.56 5.90
CA LEU A 44 -9.56 27.75 5.83
C LEU A 44 -10.32 26.53 5.32
N ALA A 45 -9.62 25.61 4.65
CA ALA A 45 -10.17 24.36 4.16
C ALA A 45 -10.96 23.65 5.26
N PRO A 46 -12.22 23.23 4.99
CA PRO A 46 -13.03 22.55 5.99
C PRO A 46 -12.34 21.27 6.46
N ASP A 47 -12.44 20.99 7.76
CA ASP A 47 -12.12 19.65 8.28
C ASP A 47 -12.91 18.64 7.47
N LYS A 48 -12.20 17.74 6.78
CA LYS A 48 -12.84 16.72 5.95
C LYS A 48 -13.70 15.84 6.86
N THR A 49 -14.99 15.79 6.58
CA THR A 49 -15.93 14.93 7.30
C THR A 49 -15.45 13.49 7.27
N VAL A 50 -15.17 12.91 8.43
CA VAL A 50 -14.78 11.50 8.54
C VAL A 50 -15.96 10.62 8.12
N LEU A 51 -15.76 9.77 7.12
CA LEU A 51 -16.81 8.84 6.69
C LEU A 51 -17.04 7.76 7.76
N PRO A 52 -18.29 7.43 8.13
CA PRO A 52 -18.59 6.44 9.17
C PRO A 52 -17.96 5.06 8.91
N ILE A 53 -17.87 4.65 7.64
CA ILE A 53 -17.24 3.39 7.25
C ILE A 53 -15.72 3.39 7.47
N VAL A 54 -15.06 4.54 7.29
CA VAL A 54 -13.63 4.73 7.57
C VAL A 54 -13.39 4.69 9.07
N ALA A 55 -14.27 5.31 9.87
CA ALA A 55 -14.22 5.22 11.33
C ALA A 55 -14.40 3.77 11.83
N ALA A 56 -15.40 3.04 11.33
CA ALA A 56 -15.64 1.64 11.67
C ALA A 56 -14.48 0.72 11.25
N ALA A 57 -13.90 0.93 10.07
CA ALA A 57 -12.72 0.19 9.62
C ALA A 57 -11.50 0.48 10.52
N ARG A 58 -11.26 1.74 10.88
CA ARG A 58 -10.18 2.12 11.81
C ARG A 58 -10.36 1.49 13.19
N GLU A 59 -11.57 1.48 13.71
CA GLU A 59 -11.87 0.87 15.00
C GLU A 59 -11.58 -0.64 15.01
N ARG A 60 -11.94 -1.33 13.93
CA ARG A 60 -11.68 -2.77 13.77
C ARG A 60 -10.18 -3.11 13.72
N TRP A 61 -9.35 -2.21 13.20
CA TRP A 61 -7.92 -2.45 12.99
C TRP A 61 -7.00 -1.64 13.93
N LEU A 62 -7.57 -1.02 14.97
CA LEU A 62 -6.85 -0.12 15.92
C LEU A 62 -5.62 -0.77 16.57
N ASN A 63 -5.68 -2.08 16.82
CA ASN A 63 -4.63 -2.81 17.55
C ASN A 63 -3.57 -3.43 16.64
N THR A 64 -3.69 -3.30 15.32
CA THR A 64 -2.81 -3.99 14.38
C THR A 64 -1.72 -3.05 13.87
N HIS A 65 -0.45 -3.40 14.09
CA HIS A 65 0.69 -2.55 13.69
C HIS A 65 1.10 -2.70 12.22
N ILE A 66 0.42 -3.56 11.47
CA ILE A 66 0.71 -3.87 10.06
C ILE A 66 -0.16 -3.05 9.10
N LEU A 67 -1.27 -2.47 9.56
CA LEU A 67 -2.24 -1.81 8.71
C LEU A 67 -2.67 -0.48 9.32
N ARG A 68 -2.63 0.59 8.53
CA ARG A 68 -2.99 1.96 8.94
C ARG A 68 -3.98 2.53 7.95
N ILE A 69 -5.16 2.95 8.43
CA ILE A 69 -6.13 3.71 7.65
C ILE A 69 -6.08 5.16 8.11
N ASP A 70 -5.93 6.09 7.16
CA ASP A 70 -5.82 7.52 7.46
C ASP A 70 -7.18 8.09 7.90
N PRO A 71 -7.20 9.00 8.89
CA PRO A 71 -8.44 9.52 9.47
C PRO A 71 -9.26 10.36 8.49
N ASP A 72 -8.62 10.98 7.51
CA ASP A 72 -9.25 11.83 6.50
C ASP A 72 -9.46 11.11 5.16
N GLU A 73 -9.35 9.77 5.14
CA GLU A 73 -9.59 8.97 3.94
C GLU A 73 -11.04 9.14 3.45
N GLN A 74 -11.19 9.43 2.16
CA GLN A 74 -12.48 9.67 1.51
C GLN A 74 -12.78 8.65 0.40
N THR A 75 -11.78 7.85 0.03
CA THR A 75 -11.89 6.87 -1.05
C THR A 75 -12.43 5.56 -0.49
N VAL A 76 -13.70 5.30 -0.77
CA VAL A 76 -14.37 4.05 -0.41
C VAL A 76 -15.02 3.47 -1.65
N GLN A 77 -14.87 2.16 -1.84
CA GLN A 77 -15.50 1.44 -2.94
C GLN A 77 -16.51 0.45 -2.35
N ARG A 78 -17.73 0.47 -2.87
CA ARG A 78 -18.76 -0.49 -2.47
C ARG A 78 -18.64 -1.78 -3.29
N ASP A 79 -18.76 -2.91 -2.61
CA ASP A 79 -18.75 -4.25 -3.20
C ASP A 79 -19.85 -5.09 -2.54
N GLY A 80 -21.02 -5.13 -3.19
CA GLY A 80 -22.25 -5.71 -2.63
C GLY A 80 -22.68 -5.06 -1.30
N ASP A 81 -22.69 -5.88 -0.25
CA ASP A 81 -23.00 -5.50 1.14
C ASP A 81 -21.75 -5.07 1.94
N SER A 82 -20.58 -5.08 1.31
CA SER A 82 -19.29 -4.73 1.92
C SER A 82 -18.71 -3.45 1.32
N TYR A 83 -17.75 -2.86 2.04
CA TYR A 83 -17.02 -1.67 1.60
C TYR A 83 -15.52 -1.91 1.68
N TRP A 84 -14.83 -1.55 0.61
CA TRP A 84 -13.38 -1.41 0.56
C TRP A 84 -12.98 0.00 0.99
N VAL A 85 -12.01 0.08 1.90
CA VAL A 85 -11.41 1.32 2.38
C VAL A 85 -9.92 1.28 2.06
N ARG A 86 -9.34 2.39 1.58
CA ARG A 86 -7.88 2.45 1.37
C ARG A 86 -7.15 2.38 2.70
N ALA A 87 -6.10 1.56 2.72
CA ALA A 87 -5.22 1.41 3.86
C ALA A 87 -3.77 1.34 3.40
N TRP A 88 -2.89 1.77 4.28
CA TRP A 88 -1.45 1.57 4.18
C TRP A 88 -1.08 0.29 4.88
N VAL A 89 -0.25 -0.53 4.23
CA VAL A 89 0.36 -1.70 4.86
C VAL A 89 1.79 -1.34 5.25
N ARG A 90 2.15 -1.59 6.51
CA ARG A 90 3.50 -1.39 7.01
C ARG A 90 4.38 -2.53 6.52
N VAL A 91 5.30 -2.21 5.63
CA VAL A 91 6.36 -3.12 5.17
C VAL A 91 7.66 -2.75 5.87
N ASP A 92 8.41 -3.76 6.33
CA ASP A 92 9.71 -3.52 6.95
C ASP A 92 10.72 -3.07 5.89
N ALA A 93 11.33 -1.90 6.11
CA ALA A 93 12.34 -1.34 5.21
C ALA A 93 13.58 -2.24 5.09
N ALA A 94 13.91 -3.02 6.12
CA ALA A 94 14.99 -3.99 6.06
C ALA A 94 14.70 -5.10 5.04
N ARG A 95 13.43 -5.52 4.92
CA ARG A 95 12.99 -6.49 3.90
C ARG A 95 12.91 -5.89 2.50
N LEU A 96 12.69 -4.58 2.37
CA LEU A 96 12.66 -3.91 1.07
C LEU A 96 14.04 -3.86 0.39
N ALA A 97 15.14 -3.85 1.16
CA ALA A 97 16.49 -3.95 0.60
C ALA A 97 16.75 -5.32 -0.07
N ASP A 98 16.16 -6.39 0.50
CA ASP A 98 16.17 -7.75 -0.07
C ASP A 98 15.09 -7.96 -1.14
N VAL A 99 14.18 -7.01 -1.36
CA VAL A 99 13.12 -7.06 -2.38
C VAL A 99 13.43 -6.03 -3.49
N GLY A 100 14.68 -5.98 -3.94
CA GLY A 100 15.00 -5.40 -5.24
C GLY A 100 14.29 -6.16 -6.38
N ALA A 101 14.20 -5.57 -7.57
CA ALA A 101 13.72 -6.28 -8.77
C ALA A 101 14.56 -7.55 -9.06
N ALA A 102 15.84 -7.55 -8.67
CA ALA A 102 16.73 -8.68 -8.85
C ALA A 102 16.27 -9.98 -8.15
N PRO A 103 15.84 -9.98 -6.88
CA PRO A 103 15.27 -11.17 -6.22
C PRO A 103 14.00 -11.71 -6.88
N ILE A 104 13.08 -10.84 -7.35
CA ILE A 104 11.86 -11.29 -8.06
C ILE A 104 12.25 -11.93 -9.40
N ASP A 105 13.15 -11.31 -10.16
CA ASP A 105 13.66 -11.86 -11.42
C ASP A 105 14.50 -13.13 -11.23
N ARG A 106 15.20 -13.27 -10.10
CA ARG A 106 15.94 -14.49 -9.74
C ARG A 106 14.98 -15.60 -9.37
N TYR A 107 13.95 -15.30 -8.58
CA TYR A 107 12.91 -16.26 -8.24
C TYR A 107 12.16 -16.75 -9.48
N ALA A 108 11.73 -15.82 -10.34
CA ALA A 108 11.06 -16.15 -11.60
C ALA A 108 11.94 -17.03 -12.52
N ARG A 109 13.25 -16.71 -12.61
CA ARG A 109 14.20 -17.55 -13.36
C ARG A 109 14.42 -18.91 -12.71
N ALA A 110 14.50 -18.98 -11.39
CA ALA A 110 14.67 -20.23 -10.65
C ALA A 110 13.48 -21.16 -10.88
N VAL A 111 12.26 -20.63 -10.76
CA VAL A 111 11.02 -21.38 -11.02
C VAL A 111 10.91 -21.80 -12.48
N ALA A 112 11.31 -20.95 -13.43
CA ALA A 112 11.32 -21.28 -14.86
C ALA A 112 12.39 -22.34 -15.23
N ALA A 113 13.46 -22.48 -14.45
CA ALA A 113 14.51 -23.47 -14.65
C ALA A 113 14.16 -24.85 -14.04
N LEU A 114 13.10 -24.95 -13.23
CA LEU A 114 12.67 -26.22 -12.66
C LEU A 114 12.15 -27.17 -13.75
N PRO A 115 12.35 -28.50 -13.59
CA PRO A 115 11.68 -29.49 -14.42
C PRO A 115 10.15 -29.30 -14.39
N GLU A 116 9.49 -29.56 -15.51
CA GLU A 116 8.04 -29.32 -15.68
C GLU A 116 7.20 -29.97 -14.57
N ILE A 117 7.48 -31.24 -14.25
CA ILE A 117 6.78 -32.00 -13.21
C ILE A 117 6.98 -31.34 -11.84
N THR A 118 8.23 -30.98 -11.51
CA THR A 118 8.57 -30.30 -10.26
C THR A 118 7.87 -28.95 -10.12
N ARG A 119 7.77 -28.18 -11.21
CA ARG A 119 7.07 -26.88 -11.23
C ARG A 119 5.56 -27.07 -11.02
N GLN A 120 4.95 -28.07 -11.64
CA GLN A 120 3.53 -28.36 -11.49
C GLN A 120 3.18 -28.80 -10.06
N VAL A 121 4.04 -29.60 -9.43
CA VAL A 121 3.91 -29.99 -8.02
C VAL A 121 4.00 -28.75 -7.12
N LEU A 122 5.02 -27.91 -7.30
CA LEU A 122 5.24 -26.72 -6.48
C LEU A 122 4.06 -25.72 -6.58
N LEU A 123 3.51 -25.52 -7.78
CA LEU A 123 2.36 -24.63 -7.98
C LEU A 123 1.08 -25.17 -7.33
N ALA A 124 0.87 -26.48 -7.35
CA ALA A 124 -0.30 -27.10 -6.74
C ALA A 124 -0.27 -27.00 -5.21
N ASP A 125 0.90 -27.19 -4.60
CA ASP A 125 1.12 -26.95 -3.17
C ASP A 125 0.91 -25.47 -2.80
N PHE A 126 1.47 -24.54 -3.59
CA PHE A 126 1.40 -23.11 -3.31
C PHE A 126 -0.02 -22.53 -3.38
N LEU A 127 -0.87 -23.06 -4.27
CA LEU A 127 -2.27 -22.66 -4.36
C LEU A 127 -3.12 -23.21 -3.21
N GLY A 128 -2.64 -24.22 -2.48
CA GLY A 128 -3.33 -24.83 -1.34
C GLY A 128 -4.63 -25.56 -1.72
N GLU A 129 -4.81 -25.89 -3.00
CA GLU A 129 -6.06 -26.46 -3.52
C GLU A 129 -6.14 -27.99 -3.39
N GLU A 130 -5.00 -28.68 -3.21
CA GLU A 130 -4.92 -30.14 -3.26
C GLU A 130 -3.96 -30.71 -2.19
N ASP A 131 -4.36 -31.79 -1.50
CA ASP A 131 -3.45 -32.57 -0.65
C ASP A 131 -2.40 -33.31 -1.50
N PHE A 132 -1.23 -33.64 -0.93
CA PHE A 132 -0.14 -34.34 -1.64
C PHE A 132 -0.57 -35.66 -2.29
N ALA A 133 -1.53 -36.38 -1.69
CA ALA A 133 -2.11 -37.58 -2.28
C ALA A 133 -2.94 -37.28 -3.54
N ALA A 134 -3.64 -36.15 -3.58
CA ALA A 134 -4.40 -35.71 -4.75
C ALA A 134 -3.47 -35.23 -5.87
N ILE A 135 -2.42 -34.47 -5.54
CA ILE A 135 -1.37 -34.05 -6.48
C ILE A 135 -0.68 -35.28 -7.09
N ALA A 136 -0.32 -36.27 -6.26
CA ALA A 136 0.28 -37.53 -6.67
C ALA A 136 -0.62 -38.29 -7.67
N ALA A 137 -1.90 -38.46 -7.32
CA ALA A 137 -2.88 -39.13 -8.18
C ALA A 137 -3.09 -38.40 -9.51
N ARG A 138 -3.12 -37.06 -9.50
CA ARG A 138 -3.29 -36.24 -10.71
C ARG A 138 -2.09 -36.33 -11.66
N LEU A 139 -0.89 -36.38 -11.12
CA LEU A 139 0.35 -36.42 -11.89
C LEU A 139 0.82 -37.84 -12.20
N GLY A 140 0.15 -38.87 -11.66
CA GLY A 140 0.51 -40.27 -11.89
C GLY A 140 1.81 -40.69 -11.20
N ILE A 141 2.18 -40.01 -10.12
CA ILE A 141 3.39 -40.24 -9.33
C ILE A 141 3.02 -40.70 -7.92
N ALA A 142 3.98 -41.22 -7.17
CA ALA A 142 3.78 -41.58 -5.76
C ALA A 142 3.85 -40.35 -4.85
N THR A 143 3.18 -40.40 -3.69
CA THR A 143 3.16 -39.29 -2.73
C THR A 143 4.56 -38.91 -2.22
N HIS A 144 5.46 -39.88 -2.05
CA HIS A 144 6.85 -39.59 -1.68
C HIS A 144 7.62 -38.87 -2.79
N GLU A 145 7.24 -39.05 -4.06
CA GLU A 145 7.84 -38.33 -5.19
C GLU A 145 7.37 -36.88 -5.21
N VAL A 146 6.12 -36.60 -4.82
CA VAL A 146 5.61 -35.23 -4.61
C VAL A 146 6.45 -34.50 -3.57
N GLU A 147 6.66 -35.11 -2.40
CA GLU A 147 7.48 -34.54 -1.32
C GLU A 147 8.93 -34.29 -1.79
N GLN A 148 9.51 -35.25 -2.51
CA GLN A 148 10.85 -35.10 -3.08
C GLN A 148 10.92 -33.95 -4.09
N HIS A 149 9.93 -33.82 -4.97
CA HIS A 149 9.86 -32.72 -5.92
C HIS A 149 9.71 -31.37 -5.24
N ILE A 150 8.94 -31.27 -4.14
CA ILE A 150 8.84 -30.03 -3.35
C ILE A 150 10.20 -29.72 -2.72
N ALA A 151 10.85 -30.70 -2.09
CA ALA A 151 12.16 -30.51 -1.47
C ALA A 151 13.22 -30.07 -2.49
N ASP A 152 13.25 -30.70 -3.67
CA ASP A 152 14.18 -30.38 -4.75
C ASP A 152 13.90 -28.97 -5.31
N ALA A 153 12.63 -28.59 -5.49
CA ALA A 153 12.25 -27.24 -5.90
C ALA A 153 12.74 -26.18 -4.91
N LEU A 154 12.45 -26.37 -3.62
CA LEU A 154 12.84 -25.44 -2.58
C LEU A 154 14.37 -25.31 -2.47
N ALA A 155 15.11 -26.41 -2.63
CA ALA A 155 16.58 -26.40 -2.64
C ALA A 155 17.14 -25.60 -3.83
N VAL A 156 16.60 -25.79 -5.03
CA VAL A 156 17.02 -25.05 -6.23
C VAL A 156 16.69 -23.55 -6.10
N ILE A 157 15.51 -23.22 -5.59
CA ILE A 157 15.10 -21.84 -5.37
C ILE A 157 15.98 -21.17 -4.31
N ALA A 158 16.25 -21.84 -3.18
CA ALA A 158 17.14 -21.33 -2.15
C ALA A 158 18.55 -21.04 -2.69
N GLN A 159 19.13 -21.97 -3.46
CA GLN A 159 20.45 -21.77 -4.08
C GLN A 159 20.47 -20.60 -5.08
N ALA A 160 19.38 -20.38 -5.82
CA ALA A 160 19.27 -19.28 -6.76
C ALA A 160 19.13 -17.91 -6.07
N LEU A 161 18.59 -17.89 -4.86
CA LEU A 161 18.43 -16.69 -4.03
C LEU A 161 19.69 -16.37 -3.21
N ASP A 162 20.42 -17.39 -2.75
CA ASP A 162 21.68 -17.24 -1.98
C ASP A 162 22.86 -16.78 -2.85
N ARG A 163 22.78 -16.92 -4.18
CA ARG A 163 23.84 -16.45 -5.09
C ARG A 163 23.75 -14.93 -5.26
N PRO A 164 24.83 -14.17 -4.98
CA PRO A 164 24.83 -12.70 -5.00
C PRO A 164 24.58 -12.11 -6.39
#